data_AF-A0A0N4X4X5-F1
#
_entry.id   AF-A0A0N4X4X5-F1
#
_cell.length_a   1.000
_cell.length_b   1.000
_cell.length_c   1.000
_cell.angle_alpha   90.00
_cell.angle_beta   90.00
_cell.angle_gamma   90.00
#
_symmetry.space_group_name_H-M   'P 1'
#
loop_
_entity.id
_entity.type
_entity.pdbx_description
1 polymer ?
#
loop_
_entity_poly.entity_id
_entity_poly.type
_entity_poly.pdbx_seq_one_letter_code
_entity_poly.pdbx_strand_id
1 'polypeptide(L)'
;MPRFIESRTWQLIGMRPASNSAAACNNVFDKIRMLVNQMVSAGQLIRIAQDALWTEKILDEFPYSMKKKVLITIQSKGEVKIEDIMNELEKEIEVKKFVKSRLRNFSKHDYNR
;
A
#
# COMPACT_ATOMS: atom_id res chain seq x y z
N MET A 1 20.37 -16.19 -8.52
CA MET A 1 18.94 -15.80 -8.42
C MET A 1 18.44 -15.57 -6.98
N PRO A 2 18.87 -16.30 -5.92
CA PRO A 2 18.37 -16.07 -4.54
C PRO A 2 18.65 -14.66 -4.00
N ARG A 3 19.86 -14.13 -4.24
CA ARG A 3 20.30 -12.81 -3.74
C ARG A 3 19.47 -11.63 -4.22
N PHE A 4 18.81 -11.75 -5.38
CA PHE A 4 17.97 -10.67 -5.93
C PHE A 4 16.62 -10.58 -5.22
N ILE A 5 16.02 -11.72 -4.86
CA ILE A 5 14.78 -11.78 -4.07
C ILE A 5 15.04 -11.20 -2.68
N GLU A 6 16.08 -11.70 -2.01
CA GLU A 6 16.48 -11.21 -0.68
C GLU A 6 16.72 -9.70 -0.69
N SER A 7 17.46 -9.18 -1.68
CA SER A 7 17.73 -7.75 -1.80
C SER A 7 16.46 -6.89 -1.91
N ARG A 8 15.40 -7.38 -2.56
CA ARG A 8 14.13 -6.63 -2.71
C ARG A 8 13.29 -6.72 -1.44
N THR A 9 13.27 -7.87 -0.79
CA THR A 9 12.63 -8.04 0.52
C THR A 9 13.30 -7.14 1.58
N TRP A 10 14.63 -7.00 1.57
CA TRP A 10 15.34 -6.07 2.45
C TRP A 10 15.02 -4.60 2.17
N GLN A 11 14.81 -4.23 0.90
CA GLN A 11 14.36 -2.88 0.54
C GLN A 11 12.94 -2.61 1.04
N LEU A 12 12.05 -3.61 1.05
CA LEU A 12 10.73 -3.52 1.65
C LEU A 12 10.82 -3.31 3.17
N ILE A 13 11.63 -4.13 3.86
CA ILE A 13 11.82 -4.08 5.32
C ILE A 13 12.49 -2.78 5.79
N GLY A 14 13.34 -2.17 4.96
CA GLY A 14 14.04 -0.93 5.30
C GLY A 14 13.26 0.36 5.04
N MET A 15 12.01 0.29 4.58
CA MET A 15 11.20 1.48 4.35
C MET A 15 10.75 2.12 5.67
N ARG A 16 10.54 3.43 5.63
CA ARG A 16 9.91 4.14 6.75
C ARG A 16 8.41 4.07 6.55
N PRO A 17 7.64 3.58 7.55
CA PRO A 17 6.20 3.54 7.48
C PRO A 17 5.60 4.91 7.15
N ALA A 18 4.53 4.90 6.38
CA ALA A 18 3.80 6.10 6.03
C ALA A 18 3.18 6.73 7.29
N SER A 19 3.30 8.06 7.39
CA SER A 19 2.47 8.82 8.31
C SER A 19 1.00 8.76 7.90
N ASN A 20 0.08 9.20 8.76
CA ASN A 20 -1.36 9.16 8.49
C ASN A 20 -1.84 10.15 7.40
N SER A 21 -0.95 10.69 6.56
CA SER A 21 -1.30 11.58 5.46
C SER A 21 -1.47 10.81 4.14
N ALA A 22 -2.40 11.26 3.28
CA ALA A 22 -2.61 10.64 1.96
C ALA A 22 -1.35 10.69 1.07
N ALA A 23 -0.56 11.77 1.17
CA ALA A 23 0.68 11.92 0.41
C ALA A 23 1.75 10.91 0.87
N ALA A 24 1.92 10.72 2.18
CA ALA A 24 2.88 9.74 2.70
C ALA A 24 2.48 8.30 2.31
N CYS A 25 1.19 7.93 2.43
CA CYS A 25 0.71 6.63 2.00
C CYS A 25 0.94 6.41 0.50
N ASN A 26 0.67 7.41 -0.34
CA ASN A 26 0.91 7.32 -1.78
C ASN A 26 2.40 7.13 -2.11
N ASN A 27 3.30 7.87 -1.45
CA ASN A 27 4.73 7.74 -1.68
C ASN A 27 5.26 6.35 -1.32
N VAL A 28 4.79 5.77 -0.22
CA VAL A 28 5.12 4.39 0.16
C VAL A 28 4.56 3.41 -0.87
N PHE A 29 3.30 3.58 -1.27
CA PHE A 29 2.66 2.73 -2.28
C PHE A 29 3.42 2.73 -3.61
N ASP A 30 3.84 3.91 -4.11
CA ASP A 30 4.60 4.02 -5.36
C ASP A 30 5.95 3.28 -5.28
N LYS A 31 6.62 3.32 -4.12
CA LYS A 31 7.86 2.57 -3.89
C LYS A 31 7.63 1.06 -3.88
N ILE A 32 6.59 0.60 -3.21
CA ILE A 32 6.22 -0.83 -3.20
C ILE A 32 5.87 -1.29 -4.62
N ARG A 33 5.07 -0.49 -5.36
CA ARG A 33 4.73 -0.77 -6.76
C ARG A 33 5.97 -0.87 -7.65
N MET A 34 6.94 0.01 -7.45
CA MET A 34 8.23 -0.05 -8.14
C MET A 34 8.98 -1.35 -7.83
N LEU A 35 9.06 -1.77 -6.56
CA LEU A 35 9.71 -3.04 -6.16
C LEU A 35 9.02 -4.26 -6.78
N VAL A 36 7.69 -4.30 -6.72
CA VAL A 36 6.88 -5.35 -7.36
C VAL A 36 7.17 -5.41 -8.85
N ASN A 37 7.19 -4.28 -9.54
CA ASN A 37 7.49 -4.22 -10.98
C ASN A 37 8.91 -4.71 -11.28
N GLN A 38 9.90 -4.34 -10.47
CA GLN A 38 11.28 -4.81 -10.63
C GLN A 38 11.40 -6.32 -10.47
N MET A 39 10.64 -6.93 -9.56
CA MET A 39 10.58 -8.38 -9.38
C MET A 39 9.90 -9.07 -10.57
N VAL A 40 8.79 -8.51 -11.06
CA VAL A 40 8.12 -9.02 -12.27
C VAL A 40 9.04 -8.97 -13.48
N SER A 41 9.75 -7.85 -13.70
CA SER A 41 10.72 -7.72 -14.79
C SER A 41 11.90 -8.70 -14.66
N ALA A 42 12.20 -9.19 -13.46
CA ALA A 42 13.19 -10.24 -13.22
C ALA A 42 12.63 -11.66 -13.40
N GLY A 43 11.38 -11.81 -13.89
CA GLY A 43 10.71 -13.08 -14.15
C GLY A 43 9.97 -13.67 -12.96
N GLN A 44 9.76 -12.89 -11.88
CA GLN A 44 9.09 -13.40 -10.68
C GLN A 44 7.58 -13.19 -10.73
N LEU A 45 6.84 -14.22 -10.30
CA LEU A 45 5.38 -14.21 -10.25
C LEU A 45 4.84 -13.59 -8.95
N ILE A 46 5.49 -12.53 -8.44
CA ILE A 46 5.17 -11.94 -7.13
C ILE A 46 3.73 -11.44 -7.02
N ARG A 47 3.14 -10.94 -8.13
CA ARG A 47 1.77 -10.42 -8.15
C ARG A 47 0.72 -11.46 -7.78
N ILE A 48 0.92 -12.70 -8.23
CA ILE A 48 -0.01 -13.82 -7.98
C ILE A 48 0.40 -14.66 -6.77
N ALA A 49 1.53 -14.32 -6.13
CA ALA A 49 2.02 -15.05 -4.97
C ALA A 49 1.10 -14.84 -3.76
N GLN A 50 0.91 -15.91 -3.00
CA GLN A 50 0.26 -15.92 -1.69
C GLN A 50 1.34 -15.93 -0.61
N ASP A 51 2.12 -14.85 -0.54
CA ASP A 51 3.26 -14.74 0.37
C ASP A 51 2.86 -13.96 1.63
N ALA A 52 2.78 -14.66 2.75
CA ALA A 52 2.38 -14.10 4.04
C ALA A 52 3.36 -13.05 4.57
N LEU A 53 4.66 -13.23 4.33
CA LEU A 53 5.70 -12.31 4.79
C LEU A 53 5.66 -11.00 4.01
N TRP A 54 5.47 -11.08 2.69
CA TRP A 54 5.25 -9.91 1.85
C TRP A 54 3.94 -9.20 2.19
N THR A 55 2.87 -9.95 2.47
CA THR A 55 1.59 -9.39 2.90
C THR A 55 1.74 -8.59 4.19
N GLU A 56 2.36 -9.19 5.21
CA GLU A 56 2.62 -8.52 6.48
C GLU A 56 3.50 -7.29 6.29
N LYS A 57 4.61 -7.41 5.55
CA LYS A 57 5.55 -6.29 5.35
C LYS A 57 5.00 -5.15 4.52
N ILE A 58 4.21 -5.43 3.48
CA ILE A 58 3.51 -4.37 2.76
C ILE A 58 2.58 -3.62 3.73
N LEU A 59 1.79 -4.34 4.53
CA LEU A 59 0.80 -3.73 5.40
C LEU A 59 1.41 -2.95 6.57
N ASP A 60 2.56 -3.38 7.09
CA ASP A 60 3.30 -2.68 8.15
C ASP A 60 3.76 -1.28 7.74
N GLU A 61 3.95 -1.04 6.44
CA GLU A 61 4.34 0.28 5.93
C GLU A 61 3.18 1.29 5.92
N PHE A 62 1.95 0.89 6.25
CA PHE A 62 0.77 1.76 6.24
C PHE A 62 0.19 1.99 7.65
N PRO A 63 -0.49 3.13 7.87
CA PRO A 63 -1.16 3.42 9.14
C PRO A 63 -2.18 2.34 9.52
N TYR A 64 -2.29 2.06 10.82
CA TYR A 64 -3.19 1.03 11.36
C TYR A 64 -4.63 1.12 10.83
N SER A 65 -5.19 2.34 10.71
CA SER A 65 -6.55 2.54 10.22
C SER A 65 -6.77 2.07 8.78
N MET A 66 -5.74 2.16 7.93
CA MET A 66 -5.75 1.66 6.56
C MET A 66 -5.50 0.16 6.55
N LYS A 67 -4.44 -0.30 7.24
CA LYS A 67 -4.11 -1.72 7.41
C LYS A 67 -5.33 -2.54 7.86
N LYS A 68 -6.06 -2.06 8.87
CA LYS A 68 -7.26 -2.72 9.40
C LYS A 68 -8.34 -2.91 8.34
N LYS A 69 -8.62 -1.87 7.54
CA LYS A 69 -9.65 -1.96 6.48
C LYS A 69 -9.25 -2.96 5.39
N VAL A 70 -8.00 -2.87 4.92
CA VAL A 70 -7.48 -3.80 3.92
C VAL A 70 -7.55 -5.24 4.43
N LEU A 71 -7.13 -5.50 5.68
CA LEU A 71 -7.21 -6.82 6.30
C LEU A 71 -8.64 -7.38 6.35
N ILE A 72 -9.63 -6.54 6.72
CA ILE A 72 -11.04 -6.94 6.73
C ILE A 72 -11.51 -7.29 5.32
N THR A 73 -11.18 -6.47 4.32
CA THR A 73 -11.58 -6.72 2.93
C THR A 73 -10.97 -8.02 2.40
N ILE A 74 -9.67 -8.25 2.60
CA ILE A 74 -9.00 -9.43 2.04
C ILE A 74 -9.33 -10.73 2.79
N GLN A 75 -9.70 -10.68 4.08
CA GLN A 75 -10.17 -11.86 4.83
C GLN A 75 -11.45 -12.46 4.23
N SER A 76 -12.25 -11.66 3.53
CA SER A 76 -13.44 -12.15 2.83
C SER A 76 -13.11 -12.94 1.55
N LYS A 77 -11.84 -12.95 1.11
CA LYS A 77 -11.37 -13.67 -0.08
C LYS A 77 -10.76 -15.02 0.33
N GLY A 78 -11.10 -16.08 -0.40
CA GLY A 78 -10.57 -17.43 -0.15
C GLY A 78 -9.08 -17.57 -0.46
N GLU A 79 -8.59 -16.84 -1.47
CA GLU A 79 -7.16 -16.72 -1.78
C GLU A 79 -6.80 -15.23 -1.90
N VAL A 80 -5.71 -14.82 -1.25
CA VAL A 80 -5.24 -13.43 -1.25
C VAL A 80 -3.89 -13.36 -1.95
N LYS A 81 -3.85 -12.65 -3.07
CA LYS A 81 -2.62 -12.40 -3.82
C LYS A 81 -2.04 -11.04 -3.45
N ILE A 82 -0.74 -10.83 -3.68
CA ILE A 82 -0.10 -9.51 -3.49
C ILE A 82 -0.82 -8.42 -4.30
N GLU A 83 -1.29 -8.74 -5.51
CA GLU A 83 -2.05 -7.80 -6.33
C GLU A 83 -3.40 -7.40 -5.69
N ASP A 84 -4.07 -8.30 -4.97
CA ASP A 84 -5.30 -7.97 -4.25
C ASP A 84 -5.05 -6.94 -3.15
N ILE A 85 -3.93 -7.09 -2.42
CA ILE A 85 -3.52 -6.18 -1.35
C ILE A 85 -3.15 -4.81 -1.94
N MET A 86 -2.39 -4.80 -3.04
CA MET A 86 -2.00 -3.57 -3.72
C MET A 86 -3.23 -2.79 -4.23
N ASN A 87 -4.19 -3.47 -4.85
CA ASN A 87 -5.41 -2.85 -5.34
C ASN A 87 -6.25 -2.25 -4.20
N GLU A 88 -6.33 -2.93 -3.06
CA GLU A 88 -7.12 -2.44 -1.94
C GLU A 88 -6.44 -1.25 -1.23
N LEU A 89 -5.11 -1.25 -1.14
CA LEU A 89 -4.35 -0.09 -0.65
C LEU A 89 -4.53 1.13 -1.55
N GLU A 90 -4.52 0.95 -2.86
CA GLU A 90 -4.74 2.03 -3.83
C GLU A 90 -6.10 2.70 -3.61
N LYS A 91 -7.18 1.90 -3.50
CA LYS A 91 -8.53 2.41 -3.19
C LYS A 91 -8.57 3.21 -1.89
N GLU A 92 -7.97 2.70 -0.82
CA GLU A 92 -7.96 3.41 0.46
C GLU A 92 -7.17 4.73 0.39
N ILE A 93 -6.09 4.78 -0.39
CA ILE A 93 -5.34 6.02 -0.66
C ILE A 93 -6.21 7.02 -1.42
N GLU A 94 -6.94 6.58 -2.45
CA GLU A 94 -7.86 7.43 -3.21
C GLU A 94 -8.99 7.99 -2.34
N VAL A 95 -9.63 7.16 -1.53
CA VAL A 95 -10.63 7.59 -0.54
C VAL A 95 -10.05 8.65 0.38
N LYS A 96 -8.82 8.45 0.88
CA LYS A 96 -8.15 9.41 1.76
C LYS A 96 -7.83 10.74 1.06
N LYS A 97 -7.40 10.69 -0.20
CA LYS A 97 -7.19 11.89 -1.04
C LYS A 97 -8.51 12.65 -1.23
N PHE A 98 -9.59 11.93 -1.53
CA PHE A 98 -10.92 12.49 -1.74
C PHE A 98 -11.47 13.18 -0.49
N VAL A 99 -11.46 12.49 0.66
CA VAL A 99 -11.90 13.05 1.95
C VAL A 99 -11.11 14.31 2.30
N LYS A 100 -9.78 14.30 2.14
CA LYS A 100 -8.93 15.47 2.39
C LYS A 100 -9.24 16.63 1.43
N SER A 101 -9.59 16.35 0.18
CA SER A 101 -10.01 17.37 -0.79
C SER A 101 -11.33 18.03 -0.35
N ARG A 102 -12.33 17.22 0.00
CA ARG A 102 -13.64 17.73 0.45
C ARG A 102 -13.53 18.57 1.71
N LEU A 103 -12.81 18.11 2.73
CA LEU A 103 -12.63 18.85 3.98
C LEU A 103 -11.94 20.21 3.77
N ARG A 104 -10.95 20.28 2.87
CA ARG A 104 -10.31 21.57 2.53
C ARG A 104 -11.27 22.54 1.84
N ASN A 105 -12.19 22.03 1.02
CA ASN A 105 -13.19 22.87 0.36
C ASN A 105 -14.22 23.42 1.35
N PHE A 106 -14.64 22.64 2.36
CA PHE A 106 -15.50 23.12 3.44
C PHE A 106 -14.82 24.20 4.27
N SER A 107 -13.58 23.97 4.72
CA SER A 107 -12.84 24.96 5.49
C SER A 107 -12.64 26.28 4.73
N LYS A 108 -12.46 26.27 3.40
CA LYS A 108 -12.40 27.51 2.61
C LYS A 108 -13.72 28.25 2.53
N HIS A 109 -14.85 27.55 2.57
CA HIS A 109 -16.18 28.15 2.52
C HIS A 109 -16.54 28.83 3.85
N ASP A 110 -16.05 28.29 4.98
CA ASP A 110 -16.33 28.84 6.32
C ASP A 110 -15.49 30.08 6.66
N TYR A 111 -14.33 30.27 6.03
CA TYR A 111 -13.49 31.47 6.22
C TYR A 111 -13.90 32.67 5.35
N ASN A 112 -14.80 32.47 4.38
CA ASN A 112 -15.29 33.52 3.48
C ASN A 112 -16.68 34.05 3.87
N ARG A 113 -17.08 33.90 5.15
CA ARG A 113 -18.37 34.36 5.66
C ARG A 113 -18.21 35.29 6.85
#